data_AF-A0A238D2W1-F1
#
_entry.id   AF-A0A238D2W1-F1
#
_cell.length_a   1.000
_cell.length_b   1.000
_cell.length_c   1.000
_cell.angle_alpha   90.00
_cell.angle_beta   90.00
_cell.angle_gamma   90.00
#
_symmetry.space_group_name_H-M   'P 1'
#
loop_
_entity.id
_entity.type
_entity.pdbx_description
1 polymer ?
#
loop_
_entity_poly.entity_id
_entity_poly.type
_entity_poly.pdbx_seq_one_letter_code
_entity_poly.pdbx_strand_id
1 'polypeptide(L)' 'MPYLTTTIAKSSDYLWAASIGTLDNPSSVRPAANIWVASAPAWACFDPNLEMFEHQPPQPSKSGT' A
#
# COMPACT_ATOMS: atom_id res chain seq x y z
N MET A 1 1.13 8.64 22.76
CA MET A 1 0.45 7.42 22.30
C MET A 1 1.06 7.08 20.93
N PRO A 2 2.01 6.13 20.82
CA PRO A 2 2.66 5.87 19.53
C PRO A 2 1.76 4.96 18.68
N TYR A 3 1.40 5.45 17.49
CA TYR A 3 0.64 4.70 16.50
C TYR A 3 1.62 3.83 15.69
N LEU A 4 1.65 2.53 15.96
CA LEU A 4 2.45 1.57 15.20
C LEU A 4 1.52 0.82 14.25
N THR A 5 1.74 0.92 12.94
CA THR A 5 1.15 0.00 11.95
C THR A 5 2.28 -0.76 11.28
N THR A 6 2.23 -2.08 11.38
CA THR A 6 3.29 -2.98 10.90
C THR A 6 2.71 -3.90 9.83
N THR A 7 3.28 -3.88 8.63
CA THR A 7 3.03 -4.91 7.61
C THR A 7 4.29 -5.76 7.48
N ILE A 8 4.14 -7.08 7.57
CA ILE A 8 5.25 -8.04 7.49
C ILE A 8 5.02 -8.99 6.32
N ALA A 9 6.01 -9.13 5.43
CA ALA A 9 5.98 -10.10 4.33
C ALA A 9 7.14 -11.11 4.47
N LYS A 10 6.87 -12.41 4.28
CA LYS A 10 7.88 -13.48 4.26
C LYS A 10 8.64 -13.42 2.93
N SER A 11 9.96 -13.28 2.99
CA SER A 11 10.85 -13.20 1.81
C SER A 11 11.70 -14.47 1.60
N SER A 12 11.87 -15.32 2.62
CA SER A 12 12.47 -16.69 2.57
C SER A 12 12.50 -17.26 4.00
N ASP A 13 12.89 -18.52 4.20
CA ASP A 13 12.64 -19.28 5.45
C ASP A 13 13.12 -18.64 6.77
N TYR A 14 13.93 -17.57 6.71
CA TYR A 14 14.34 -16.79 7.88
C TYR A 14 14.30 -15.26 7.70
N LEU A 15 13.65 -14.72 6.66
CA LEU A 15 13.63 -13.26 6.42
C LEU A 15 12.20 -12.71 6.33
N TRP A 16 11.95 -11.69 7.16
CA TRP A 16 10.72 -10.91 7.18
C TRP A 16 11.05 -9.46 6.81
N ALA A 17 10.41 -8.96 5.75
CA ALA A 17 10.51 -7.56 5.38
C ALA A 17 9.36 -6.77 6.01
N ALA A 18 9.68 -5.69 6.72
CA ALA A 18 8.72 -4.73 7.23
C ALA A 18 9.14 -3.33 6.78
N SER A 19 8.28 -2.64 6.05
CA SER A 19 8.46 -1.22 5.73
C SER A 19 7.73 -0.41 6.79
N ILE A 20 8.49 0.28 7.63
CA ILE A 20 7.96 1.13 8.70
C ILE A 20 8.22 2.57 8.30
N GLY A 21 7.16 3.32 8.03
CA GLY A 21 7.23 4.75 7.75
C GLY A 21 6.06 5.44 8.45
N THR A 22 6.35 6.54 9.14
CA THR A 22 5.33 7.42 9.71
C THR A 22 5.31 8.70 8.90
N LEU A 23 4.14 9.11 8.42
CA LEU A 23 3.96 10.45 7.92
C LEU A 23 3.69 11.37 9.11
N ASP A 24 4.53 12.39 9.33
CA ASP A 24 4.40 13.30 10.48
C ASP A 24 3.04 14.00 10.54
N ASN A 25 2.49 14.33 9.36
CA ASN A 25 1.13 14.81 9.22
C ASN A 25 0.33 13.84 8.34
N PRO A 26 -0.40 12.87 8.90
CA PRO A 26 -1.16 11.89 8.11
C PRO A 26 -2.22 12.53 7.21
N SER A 27 -2.66 13.76 7.49
CA SER A 27 -3.63 14.49 6.67
C SER A 27 -3.03 15.24 5.48
N SER A 28 -1.69 15.34 5.39
CA SER A 28 -1.02 16.07 4.31
C SER A 28 -1.01 15.34 2.96
N VAL A 29 -1.32 14.05 2.96
CA VAL A 29 -1.47 13.25 1.74
C VAL A 29 -2.79 12.48 1.80
N ARG A 30 -3.39 12.27 0.63
CA ARG A 30 -4.55 11.40 0.48
C ARG A 30 -4.18 10.27 -0.47
N PRO A 31 -4.55 9.02 -0.17
CA PRO A 31 -4.41 7.92 -1.13
C PRO A 31 -5.14 8.27 -2.42
N ALA A 32 -4.50 8.00 -3.57
CA ALA A 32 -5.08 8.25 -4.88
C ALA A 32 -5.78 7.01 -5.45
N ALA A 33 -5.32 5.81 -5.08
CA ALA A 33 -5.84 4.54 -5.56
C ALA A 33 -5.55 3.42 -4.56
N ASN A 34 -6.36 2.36 -4.62
CA ASN A 34 -6.14 1.09 -3.96
C ASN A 34 -5.49 0.13 -4.97
N ILE A 35 -4.30 -0.39 -4.68
CA ILE A 35 -3.58 -1.32 -5.57
C ILE A 35 -3.42 -2.69 -4.90
N TRP A 36 -3.34 -3.75 -5.71
CA TRP A 36 -3.24 -5.14 -5.26
C TRP A 36 -4.43 -5.63 -4.42
N VAL A 37 -5.63 -5.14 -4.72
CA VAL A 37 -6.85 -5.47 -3.95
C VAL A 37 -7.13 -6.98 -3.94
N ALA A 38 -6.78 -7.71 -5.00
CA ALA A 38 -7.00 -9.16 -5.05
C ALA A 38 -6.17 -9.96 -4.01
N SER A 39 -5.03 -9.40 -3.56
CA SER A 39 -4.18 -10.02 -2.54
C SER A 39 -4.51 -9.55 -1.13
N ALA A 40 -5.51 -8.67 -0.99
CA ALA A 40 -5.84 -8.07 0.29
C ALA A 40 -6.51 -9.08 1.25
N PRO A 41 -6.17 -9.06 2.54
CA PRO A 41 -6.86 -9.88 3.52
C PRO A 41 -8.29 -9.35 3.74
N ALA A 42 -9.21 -10.23 4.15
CA ALA A 42 -10.62 -9.91 4.34
C ALA A 42 -10.90 -8.76 5.35
N TRP A 43 -9.94 -8.45 6.22
CA TRP A 43 -10.05 -7.35 7.20
C TRP A 43 -9.58 -5.99 6.66
N ALA A 44 -8.97 -5.93 5.47
CA ALA A 44 -8.48 -4.68 4.90
C ALA A 44 -9.65 -3.74 4.55
N CYS A 45 -9.57 -2.50 5.02
CA CYS A 45 -10.55 -1.46 4.72
C CYS A 45 -10.07 -0.61 3.54
N PHE A 46 -10.90 -0.50 2.50
CA PHE A 46 -10.65 0.33 1.32
C PHE A 46 -11.65 1.47 1.25
N ASP A 47 -11.22 2.63 0.74
CA ASP A 47 -12.16 3.66 0.31
C ASP A 47 -12.74 3.25 -1.06
N PRO A 48 -14.05 2.94 -1.17
CA PRO A 48 -14.66 2.48 -2.42
C PRO A 48 -14.77 3.58 -3.48
N ASN A 49 -14.50 4.85 -3.12
CA ASN A 49 -14.53 5.96 -4.06
C ASN A 49 -13.19 6.14 -4.79
N LEU A 50 -12.13 5.45 -4.36
CA LEU A 50 -10.83 5.46 -5.01
C LEU A 50 -10.76 4.36 -6.06
N GLU A 51 -9.95 4.59 -7.10
CA GLU A 51 -9.72 3.58 -8.14
C GLU A 51 -9.14 2.29 -7.54
N MET A 52 -9.68 1.14 -7.95
CA MET A 52 -9.32 -0.16 -7.40
C MET A 52 -8.61 -1.00 -8.48
N PHE A 53 -7.34 -1.30 -8.25
CA PHE A 53 -6.56 -2.19 -9.09
C PHE A 53 -6.40 -3.54 -8.39
N GLU A 54 -6.92 -4.60 -9.02
CA GLU A 54 -6.81 -5.97 -8.51
C GLU A 54 -5.34 -6.43 -8.42
N HIS A 55 -4.52 -6.00 -9.38
CA HIS A 55 -3.10 -6.30 -9.49
C HIS A 55 -2.27 -5.02 -9.68
N GLN A 56 -1.01 -5.16 -10.07
CA GLN A 56 -0.16 -4.02 -10.41
C GLN A 56 -0.84 -3.13 -11.47
N PRO A 57 -1.04 -1.82 -11.22
CA PRO A 57 -1.54 -0.91 -12.23
C PRO A 57 -0.58 -0.85 -13.42
N PRO A 58 -1.06 -0.53 -14.64
CA PRO A 58 -0.21 -0.38 -15.80
C PRO A 58 0.89 0.66 -15.49
N GLN A 59 2.12 0.36 -15.92
CA GLN A 59 3.19 1.34 -15.76
C GLN A 59 2.80 2.62 -16.49
N PRO A 60 2.93 3.80 -15.85
CA PRO A 60 2.69 5.04 -16.55
C PRO A 60 3.62 5.07 -17.76
N SER A 61 3.07 5.35 -18.94
CA SER A 61 3.87 5.53 -20.15
C SER A 61 4.91 6.60 -19.84
N LYS A 62 6.20 6.29 -20.00
CA LYS A 62 7.23 7.32 -19.99
C LYS A 62 6.98 8.22 -21.20
N SER A 63 6.23 9.30 -21.02
CA SER A 63 6.18 10.39 -21.98
C SER A 63 7.59 10.99 -22.03
N GLY A 64 8.24 10.88 -23.18
CA GLY A 64 9.69 10.94 -23.30
C GLY A 64 10.37 12.30 -23.14
N THR A 65 11.70 12.19 -23.22
CA THR A 65 12.80 13.20 -23.21
C THR A 65 13.41 13.48 -21.84
#